data_AF-E3MTR3-F1
#
_entry.id   AF-E3MTR3-F1
#
_cell.length_a   1.000
_cell.length_b   1.000
_cell.length_c   1.000
_cell.angle_alpha   90.00
_cell.angle_beta   90.00
_cell.angle_gamma   90.00
#
_symmetry.space_group_name_H-M   'P 1'
#
loop_
_entity.id
_entity.type
_entity.pdbx_description
1 polymer ?
#
loop_
_entity_poly.entity_id
_entity_poly.type
_entity_poly.pdbx_seq_one_letter_code
_entity_poly.pdbx_strand_id
1 'polypeptide(L)'
;MKLLKLPSLVQQNVFEFLEFKQLLFLSSCSKRTRYLIQSLQKRRWKDIKFVKYSFDENDKICVSVRSEFLIGFFSLSPTTLEQSVITPMEVFGMGPEIPIRLHPKYFGIYLYNRKQKHLVVQGIHDYLYEFFGSSSIDYEVESTENKLPPSLKNISRTCIKVPGNTTAEELEACFTASPNQDYIEINGHFNGILSTNSVILGAEHLTVISNEGHGDEILLGFRGKRLNCDCPFHDATIVQFLNEWKSNKGFHNLESLEINSYTSKKYYDVMVLKDMDVKQLDRPQDTLRITWQMSRSYTFPITSFVPVKSFKSGFSSRDYLIKDGDGEKASVLIEDHYVHFALWNGNSCEMENIND
;
A
#
# COMPACT_ATOMS: atom_id res chain seq x y z
N MET A 1 3.84 9.78 -39.19
CA MET A 1 2.95 10.82 -38.63
C MET A 1 3.51 12.22 -38.94
N LYS A 2 2.71 13.16 -39.48
CA LYS A 2 3.18 14.51 -39.86
C LYS A 2 3.68 15.34 -38.67
N LEU A 3 3.14 15.11 -37.47
CA LEU A 3 3.55 15.74 -36.21
C LEU A 3 5.07 15.65 -35.97
N LEU A 4 5.68 14.50 -36.29
CA LEU A 4 7.11 14.25 -36.09
C LEU A 4 8.02 15.07 -37.02
N LYS A 5 7.46 15.73 -38.04
CA LYS A 5 8.19 16.60 -38.97
C LYS A 5 8.16 18.08 -38.55
N LEU A 6 7.31 18.45 -37.59
CA LEU A 6 7.21 19.83 -37.10
C LEU A 6 8.43 20.19 -36.23
N PRO A 7 8.78 21.48 -36.12
CA PRO A 7 9.80 21.94 -35.17
C PRO A 7 9.45 21.55 -33.72
N SER A 8 10.47 21.34 -32.88
CA SER A 8 10.32 20.88 -31.50
C SER A 8 9.41 21.77 -30.66
N LEU A 9 9.48 23.10 -30.84
CA LEU A 9 8.63 24.06 -30.14
C LEU A 9 7.14 23.86 -30.48
N VAL A 10 6.84 23.60 -31.76
CA VAL A 10 5.46 23.33 -32.20
C VAL A 10 4.99 21.99 -31.64
N GLN A 11 5.84 20.98 -31.63
CA GLN A 11 5.52 19.66 -31.03
C GLN A 11 5.24 19.79 -29.53
N GLN A 12 6.07 20.55 -28.80
CA GLN A 12 5.88 20.79 -27.38
C GLN A 12 4.54 21.48 -27.11
N ASN A 13 4.25 22.58 -27.82
CA ASN A 13 2.98 23.28 -27.67
C ASN A 13 1.79 22.36 -27.95
N VAL A 14 1.84 21.55 -29.02
CA VAL A 14 0.80 20.56 -29.30
C VAL A 14 0.61 19.58 -28.13
N PHE A 15 1.70 19.04 -27.58
CA PHE A 15 1.61 18.09 -26.47
C PHE A 15 1.11 18.72 -25.17
N GLU A 16 1.38 20.00 -24.93
CA GLU A 16 0.85 20.74 -23.78
C GLU A 16 -0.67 20.86 -23.80
N PHE A 17 -1.30 20.97 -24.98
CA PHE A 17 -2.76 20.97 -25.14
C PHE A 17 -3.40 19.58 -25.02
N LEU A 18 -2.62 18.50 -25.02
CA LEU A 18 -3.15 17.14 -24.95
C LEU A 18 -3.30 16.66 -23.51
N GLU A 19 -4.42 15.98 -23.28
CA GLU A 19 -4.70 15.26 -22.05
C GLU A 19 -3.79 14.04 -21.89
N PHE A 20 -3.66 13.57 -20.65
CA PHE A 20 -2.86 12.39 -20.31
C PHE A 20 -3.15 11.17 -21.20
N LYS A 21 -4.43 10.80 -21.33
CA LYS A 21 -4.86 9.64 -22.14
C LYS A 21 -4.53 9.80 -23.62
N GLN A 22 -4.54 11.02 -24.15
CA GLN A 22 -4.18 11.31 -25.54
C GLN A 22 -2.68 11.17 -25.76
N LEU A 23 -1.87 11.70 -24.83
CA LEU A 23 -0.41 11.53 -24.86
C LEU A 23 -0.01 10.06 -24.74
N LEU A 24 -0.68 9.30 -23.88
CA LEU A 24 -0.44 7.88 -23.68
C LEU A 24 -0.80 7.04 -24.92
N PHE A 25 -1.92 7.38 -25.57
CA PHE A 25 -2.29 6.76 -26.83
C PHE A 25 -1.28 7.09 -27.95
N LEU A 26 -0.88 8.36 -28.09
CA LEU A 26 0.11 8.78 -29.09
C LEU A 26 1.48 8.15 -28.85
N SER A 27 1.89 7.99 -27.60
CA SER A 27 3.17 7.35 -27.26
C SER A 27 3.20 5.88 -27.67
N SER A 28 2.03 5.24 -27.80
CA SER A 28 1.92 3.87 -28.30
C SER A 28 2.13 3.76 -29.82
N CYS A 29 1.97 4.83 -30.60
CA CYS A 29 2.05 4.77 -32.06
C CYS A 29 3.46 4.48 -32.63
N SER A 30 4.53 4.78 -31.87
CA SER A 30 5.92 4.42 -32.23
C SER A 30 6.89 4.76 -31.10
N LYS A 31 8.00 4.01 -31.01
CA LYS A 31 9.12 4.31 -30.09
C LYS A 31 9.61 5.76 -30.22
N ARG A 32 9.72 6.27 -31.47
CA ARG A 32 10.12 7.66 -31.73
C ARG A 32 9.15 8.69 -31.13
N THR A 33 7.85 8.44 -31.21
CA THR A 33 6.83 9.33 -30.62
C THR A 33 6.86 9.26 -29.09
N ARG A 34 7.03 8.05 -28.53
CA ARG A 34 7.21 7.83 -27.09
C ARG A 34 8.35 8.67 -26.52
N TYR A 35 9.56 8.50 -27.05
CA TYR A 35 10.74 9.23 -26.58
C TYR A 35 10.60 10.75 -26.73
N LEU A 36 9.95 11.19 -27.82
CA LEU A 36 9.69 12.61 -28.03
C LEU A 36 8.74 13.18 -26.97
N ILE A 37 7.64 12.48 -26.65
CA ILE A 37 6.71 12.89 -25.60
C ILE A 37 7.39 12.86 -24.23
N GLN A 38 8.15 11.81 -23.91
CA GLN A 38 8.89 11.71 -22.65
C GLN A 38 9.86 12.89 -22.46
N SER A 39 10.59 13.25 -23.52
CA SER A 39 11.56 14.36 -23.50
C SER A 39 10.87 15.72 -23.36
N LEU A 40 9.87 16.01 -24.20
CA LEU A 40 9.21 17.32 -24.25
C LEU A 40 8.22 17.56 -23.12
N GLN A 41 7.70 16.50 -22.49
CA GLN A 41 6.73 16.60 -21.39
C GLN A 41 7.36 16.22 -20.03
N LYS A 42 8.68 16.12 -19.94
CA LYS A 42 9.43 15.76 -18.71
C LYS A 42 8.97 16.53 -17.47
N ARG A 43 8.62 17.81 -17.63
CA ARG A 43 8.10 18.64 -16.52
C ARG A 43 6.77 18.12 -15.95
N ARG A 44 5.86 17.64 -16.81
CA ARG A 44 4.57 17.05 -16.37
C ARG A 44 4.75 15.74 -15.62
N TRP A 45 5.80 14.99 -15.95
CA TRP A 45 6.06 13.67 -15.38
C TRP A 45 6.93 13.71 -14.13
N LYS A 46 7.78 14.74 -13.97
CA LYS A 46 8.73 14.87 -12.87
C LYS A 46 8.06 14.80 -11.49
N ASP A 47 6.86 15.35 -11.36
CA ASP A 47 6.17 15.48 -10.07
C ASP A 47 5.10 14.40 -9.84
N ILE A 48 5.02 13.39 -10.72
CA ILE A 48 4.14 12.24 -10.49
C ILE A 48 4.49 11.64 -9.13
N LYS A 49 3.46 11.50 -8.30
CA LYS A 49 3.57 10.92 -6.96
C LYS A 49 3.31 9.43 -7.00
N PHE A 50 2.30 9.02 -7.75
CA PHE A 50 1.97 7.61 -7.85
C PHE A 50 1.31 7.20 -9.17
N VAL A 51 1.41 5.90 -9.45
CA VAL A 51 0.60 5.15 -10.41
C VAL A 51 -0.12 4.05 -9.67
N LYS A 52 -1.46 4.09 -9.64
CA LYS A 52 -2.29 3.14 -8.90
C LYS A 52 -3.14 2.30 -9.84
N TYR A 53 -3.08 0.98 -9.66
CA TYR A 53 -3.91 -0.01 -10.32
C TYR A 53 -5.04 -0.41 -9.37
N SER A 54 -6.26 0.01 -9.65
CA SER A 54 -7.45 -0.38 -8.90
C SER A 54 -8.21 -1.47 -9.66
N PHE A 55 -8.39 -2.61 -9.02
CA PHE A 55 -9.07 -3.79 -9.53
C PHE A 55 -10.44 -3.94 -8.84
N ASP A 56 -11.52 -4.07 -9.62
CA ASP A 56 -12.89 -4.20 -9.09
C ASP A 56 -13.51 -5.59 -9.33
N GLU A 57 -14.56 -5.90 -8.57
CA GLU A 57 -15.28 -7.18 -8.64
C GLU A 57 -15.80 -7.59 -10.04
N ASN A 58 -15.90 -6.64 -10.96
CA ASN A 58 -16.35 -6.85 -12.34
C ASN A 58 -15.18 -7.07 -13.31
N ASP A 59 -13.98 -7.33 -12.80
CA ASP A 59 -12.72 -7.42 -13.56
C ASP A 59 -12.41 -6.13 -14.33
N LYS A 60 -12.97 -4.98 -13.94
CA LYS A 60 -12.53 -3.70 -14.49
C LYS A 60 -11.27 -3.27 -13.76
N ILE A 61 -10.40 -2.63 -14.52
CA ILE A 61 -9.13 -2.12 -14.01
C ILE A 61 -9.12 -0.62 -14.25
N CYS A 62 -8.90 0.17 -13.22
CA CYS A 62 -8.63 1.60 -13.36
C CYS A 62 -7.15 1.84 -13.12
N VAL A 63 -6.47 2.45 -14.08
CA VAL A 63 -5.08 2.89 -13.90
C VAL A 63 -5.11 4.40 -13.75
N SER A 64 -4.74 4.87 -12.56
CA SER A 64 -4.66 6.29 -12.25
C SER A 64 -3.22 6.73 -12.08
N VAL A 65 -2.92 7.91 -12.63
CA VAL A 65 -1.62 8.58 -12.54
C VAL A 65 -1.87 9.95 -11.96
N ARG A 66 -1.15 10.29 -10.89
CA ARG A 66 -1.42 11.51 -10.15
C ARG A 66 -0.14 12.25 -9.78
N SER A 67 -0.19 13.56 -9.93
CA SER A 67 0.70 14.54 -9.30
C SER A 67 -0.12 15.65 -8.67
N GLU A 68 0.53 16.68 -8.13
CA GLU A 68 -0.14 17.91 -7.69
C GLU A 68 -0.90 18.62 -8.83
N PHE A 69 -0.41 18.50 -10.07
CA PHE A 69 -0.95 19.23 -11.23
C PHE A 69 -1.50 18.33 -12.34
N LEU A 70 -1.33 17.01 -12.23
CA LEU A 70 -1.74 16.04 -13.23
C LEU A 70 -2.76 15.06 -12.66
N ILE A 71 -3.91 15.00 -13.32
CA ILE A 71 -4.97 14.02 -13.07
C ILE A 71 -5.11 13.17 -14.33
N GLY A 72 -4.34 12.08 -14.40
CA GLY A 72 -4.43 11.10 -15.48
C GLY A 72 -5.17 9.84 -15.03
N PHE A 73 -6.08 9.32 -15.85
CA PHE A 73 -6.57 7.95 -15.66
C PHE A 73 -7.06 7.36 -16.98
N PHE A 74 -7.08 6.04 -17.06
CA PHE A 74 -7.76 5.27 -18.08
C PHE A 74 -8.27 3.98 -17.45
N SER A 75 -9.23 3.35 -18.11
CA SER A 75 -9.87 2.14 -17.59
C SER A 75 -9.79 1.01 -18.60
N LEU A 76 -9.78 -0.21 -18.08
CA LEU A 76 -9.93 -1.43 -18.85
C LEU A 76 -11.22 -2.12 -18.43
N SER A 77 -11.93 -2.66 -19.40
CA SER A 77 -13.13 -3.46 -19.17
C SER A 77 -12.99 -4.79 -19.90
N PRO A 78 -13.35 -5.91 -19.26
CA PRO A 78 -13.31 -7.20 -19.92
C PRO A 78 -14.37 -7.22 -21.03
N THR A 79 -14.10 -7.91 -22.13
CA THR A 79 -15.16 -8.17 -23.12
C THR A 79 -16.23 -9.09 -22.53
N THR A 80 -17.49 -8.84 -22.90
CA THR A 80 -18.60 -9.75 -22.60
C THR A 80 -18.47 -11.01 -23.47
N LEU A 81 -19.05 -12.13 -23.01
CA LEU A 81 -19.06 -13.42 -23.72
C LEU A 81 -19.59 -13.31 -25.17
N GLU A 82 -20.45 -12.32 -25.44
CA GLU A 82 -21.02 -12.06 -26.76
C GLU A 82 -20.06 -11.35 -27.74
N GLN A 83 -18.99 -10.72 -27.24
CA GLN A 83 -17.93 -10.09 -28.04
C GLN A 83 -16.69 -11.01 -28.04
N SER A 84 -16.81 -12.13 -28.75
CA SER A 84 -15.86 -13.25 -28.63
C SER A 84 -14.48 -13.01 -29.25
N VAL A 85 -14.29 -11.97 -30.07
CA VAL A 85 -13.00 -11.70 -30.73
C VAL A 85 -12.63 -10.22 -30.65
N ILE A 86 -11.58 -9.92 -29.90
CA ILE A 86 -10.92 -8.61 -29.93
C ILE A 86 -9.97 -8.61 -31.12
N THR A 87 -10.16 -7.69 -32.05
CA THR A 87 -9.10 -7.30 -32.99
C THR A 87 -8.04 -6.53 -32.20
N PRO A 88 -6.86 -7.12 -31.98
CA PRO A 88 -5.83 -6.51 -31.14
C PRO A 88 -5.33 -5.20 -31.77
N MET A 89 -5.01 -4.23 -30.93
CA MET A 89 -4.32 -3.00 -31.31
C MET A 89 -2.97 -2.96 -30.60
N GLU A 90 -1.93 -2.53 -31.31
CA GLU A 90 -0.63 -2.27 -30.70
C GLU A 90 -0.72 -1.02 -29.81
N VAL A 91 -1.01 -1.24 -28.54
CA VAL A 91 -1.10 -0.21 -27.50
C VAL A 91 -0.24 -0.61 -26.31
N PHE A 92 0.31 0.37 -25.60
CA PHE A 92 1.22 0.13 -24.46
C PHE A 92 2.41 -0.76 -24.84
N GLY A 93 2.88 -0.66 -26.10
CA GLY A 93 4.00 -1.46 -26.58
C GLY A 93 3.73 -2.98 -26.65
N MET A 94 2.50 -3.42 -26.42
CA MET A 94 2.09 -4.82 -26.58
C MET A 94 1.85 -5.15 -28.05
N GLY A 95 2.25 -6.35 -28.46
CA GLY A 95 2.09 -6.84 -29.83
C GLY A 95 0.67 -7.37 -30.11
N PRO A 96 0.42 -7.82 -31.34
CA PRO A 96 -0.90 -8.31 -31.78
C PRO A 96 -1.35 -9.59 -31.07
N GLU A 97 -0.46 -10.29 -30.37
CA GLU A 97 -0.78 -11.47 -29.57
C GLU A 97 -1.58 -11.16 -28.30
N ILE A 98 -1.53 -9.91 -27.82
CA ILE A 98 -2.27 -9.49 -26.64
C ILE A 98 -3.59 -8.82 -27.08
N PRO A 99 -4.76 -9.43 -26.82
CA PRO A 99 -6.07 -8.97 -27.25
C PRO A 99 -6.54 -7.80 -26.37
N ILE A 100 -5.95 -6.64 -26.61
CA ILE A 100 -6.35 -5.34 -26.08
C ILE A 100 -6.68 -4.40 -27.23
N ARG A 101 -7.70 -3.56 -27.05
CA ARG A 101 -8.04 -2.50 -28.02
C ARG A 101 -8.65 -1.29 -27.32
N LEU A 102 -8.57 -0.15 -27.97
CA LEU A 102 -9.35 1.02 -27.55
C LEU A 102 -10.85 0.77 -27.77
N HIS A 103 -11.68 1.22 -26.83
CA HIS A 103 -13.12 1.15 -26.97
C HIS A 103 -13.57 2.07 -28.13
N PRO A 104 -14.40 1.59 -29.08
CA PRO A 104 -14.73 2.34 -30.29
C PRO A 104 -15.48 3.66 -30.03
N LYS A 105 -16.20 3.75 -28.91
CA LYS A 105 -17.01 4.94 -28.56
C LYS A 105 -16.46 5.79 -27.42
N TYR A 106 -15.55 5.25 -26.60
CA TYR A 106 -15.19 5.87 -25.32
C TYR A 106 -13.67 5.99 -25.20
N PHE A 107 -13.14 7.18 -25.48
CA PHE A 107 -11.71 7.43 -25.43
C PHE A 107 -11.19 7.41 -23.99
N GLY A 108 -10.18 6.56 -23.73
CA GLY A 108 -9.66 6.29 -22.40
C GLY A 108 -10.21 5.01 -21.76
N ILE A 109 -11.08 4.27 -22.46
CA ILE A 109 -11.49 2.92 -22.07
C ILE A 109 -10.87 1.92 -23.05
N TYR A 110 -10.25 0.87 -22.53
CA TYR A 110 -9.72 -0.25 -23.31
C TYR A 110 -10.54 -1.50 -23.03
N LEU A 111 -10.75 -2.29 -24.07
CA LEU A 111 -11.35 -3.62 -23.98
C LEU A 111 -10.23 -4.65 -23.99
N TYR A 112 -10.33 -5.65 -23.12
CA TYR A 112 -9.33 -6.71 -23.03
C TYR A 112 -9.98 -8.09 -22.84
N ASN A 113 -9.26 -9.15 -23.22
CA ASN A 113 -9.72 -10.51 -22.97
C ASN A 113 -9.47 -10.90 -21.52
N ARG A 114 -10.54 -11.19 -20.78
CA ARG A 114 -10.50 -11.61 -19.36
C ARG A 114 -9.53 -12.77 -19.10
N LYS A 115 -9.39 -13.72 -20.03
CA LYS A 115 -8.48 -14.87 -19.88
C LYS A 115 -6.99 -14.48 -19.88
N GLN A 116 -6.66 -13.32 -20.44
CA GLN A 116 -5.29 -12.81 -20.53
C GLN A 116 -5.07 -11.55 -19.69
N LYS A 117 -5.89 -11.36 -18.65
CA LYS A 117 -5.79 -10.22 -17.72
C LYS A 117 -4.37 -9.96 -17.23
N HIS A 118 -3.68 -11.02 -16.79
CA HIS A 118 -2.32 -10.90 -16.25
C HIS A 118 -1.33 -10.33 -17.28
N LEU A 119 -1.36 -10.80 -18.53
CA LEU A 119 -0.49 -10.29 -19.60
C LEU A 119 -0.78 -8.83 -19.91
N VAL A 120 -2.06 -8.45 -19.95
CA VAL A 120 -2.50 -7.08 -20.23
C VAL A 120 -2.04 -6.13 -19.12
N VAL A 121 -2.27 -6.49 -17.86
CA VAL A 121 -1.86 -5.66 -16.72
C VAL A 121 -0.35 -5.55 -16.66
N GLN A 122 0.38 -6.65 -16.83
CA GLN A 122 1.84 -6.65 -16.82
C GLN A 122 2.40 -5.79 -17.96
N GLY A 123 1.89 -5.93 -19.19
CA GLY A 123 2.33 -5.12 -20.33
C GLY A 123 2.08 -3.62 -20.12
N ILE A 124 0.94 -3.25 -19.51
CA ILE A 124 0.67 -1.86 -19.13
C ILE A 124 1.64 -1.39 -18.04
N HIS A 125 1.90 -2.22 -17.03
CA HIS A 125 2.83 -1.90 -15.97
C HIS A 125 4.24 -1.66 -16.50
N ASP A 126 4.77 -2.60 -17.27
CA ASP A 126 6.10 -2.50 -17.89
C ASP A 126 6.20 -1.24 -18.77
N TYR A 127 5.15 -0.95 -19.54
CA TYR A 127 5.09 0.26 -20.36
C TYR A 127 5.13 1.54 -19.53
N LEU A 128 4.27 1.65 -18.51
CA LEU A 128 4.20 2.86 -17.68
C LEU A 128 5.47 3.05 -16.86
N TYR A 129 6.06 1.96 -16.38
CA TYR A 129 7.33 1.97 -15.67
C TYR A 129 8.48 2.46 -16.55
N GLU A 130 8.59 1.97 -17.80
CA GLU A 130 9.54 2.52 -18.79
C GLU A 130 9.20 3.97 -19.16
N PHE A 131 7.90 4.31 -19.20
CA PHE A 131 7.44 5.61 -19.65
C PHE A 131 7.76 6.73 -18.64
N PHE A 132 7.53 6.50 -17.35
CA PHE A 132 7.74 7.51 -16.31
C PHE A 132 9.08 7.37 -15.56
N GLY A 133 9.64 6.16 -15.49
CA GLY A 133 10.83 5.87 -14.69
C GLY A 133 10.54 5.40 -13.26
N SER A 134 11.62 5.15 -12.51
CA SER A 134 11.60 4.30 -11.31
C SER A 134 11.91 4.98 -9.97
N SER A 135 12.54 6.15 -9.94
CA SER A 135 13.23 6.60 -8.71
C SER A 135 12.44 7.52 -7.78
N SER A 136 11.24 7.97 -8.16
CA SER A 136 10.46 8.92 -7.33
C SER A 136 8.94 8.72 -7.37
N ILE A 137 8.47 7.62 -7.99
CA ILE A 137 7.05 7.35 -8.21
C ILE A 137 6.68 6.09 -7.43
N ASP A 138 5.68 6.21 -6.57
CA ASP A 138 5.11 5.06 -5.88
C ASP A 138 4.17 4.30 -6.85
N TYR A 139 4.42 3.02 -7.06
CA TYR A 139 3.49 2.16 -7.78
C TYR A 139 2.65 1.40 -6.76
N GLU A 140 1.33 1.53 -6.90
CA GLU A 140 0.37 0.98 -5.94
C GLU A 140 -0.61 0.01 -6.61
N VAL A 141 -0.89 -1.09 -5.93
CA VAL A 141 -1.97 -2.03 -6.29
C VAL A 141 -3.08 -1.92 -5.25
N GLU A 142 -4.32 -1.77 -5.70
CA GLU A 142 -5.52 -1.84 -4.89
C GLU A 142 -6.49 -2.85 -5.49
N SER A 143 -6.92 -3.85 -4.73
CA SER A 143 -7.88 -4.84 -5.20
C SER A 143 -9.05 -4.98 -4.24
N THR A 144 -10.26 -4.78 -4.78
CA THR A 144 -11.52 -5.15 -4.12
C THR A 144 -12.19 -6.35 -4.79
N GLU A 145 -11.50 -7.01 -5.73
CA GLU A 145 -12.05 -8.14 -6.46
C GLU A 145 -12.22 -9.38 -5.58
N ASN A 146 -13.04 -10.31 -6.05
CA ASN A 146 -13.12 -11.67 -5.50
C ASN A 146 -11.97 -12.57 -5.98
N LYS A 147 -10.85 -11.97 -6.43
CA LYS A 147 -9.65 -12.65 -6.91
C LYS A 147 -8.41 -11.86 -6.49
N LEU A 148 -7.31 -12.57 -6.31
CA LEU A 148 -6.02 -11.96 -6.04
C LEU A 148 -5.52 -11.16 -7.26
N PRO A 149 -4.93 -9.97 -7.06
CA PRO A 149 -4.36 -9.20 -8.15
C PRO A 149 -3.10 -9.90 -8.72
N PRO A 150 -2.71 -9.60 -9.96
CA PRO A 150 -1.46 -10.11 -10.51
C PRO A 150 -0.25 -9.60 -9.73
N SER A 151 0.76 -10.46 -9.56
CA SER A 151 2.03 -10.05 -8.96
C SER A 151 2.83 -9.18 -9.95
N LEU A 152 2.98 -7.90 -9.63
CA LEU A 152 3.70 -6.92 -10.43
C LEU A 152 5.04 -6.59 -9.76
N LYS A 153 6.05 -6.24 -10.56
CA LYS A 153 7.35 -5.78 -10.08
C LYS A 153 7.31 -4.32 -9.66
N ASN A 154 8.28 -3.89 -8.85
CA ASN A 154 8.45 -2.49 -8.44
C ASN A 154 7.21 -1.82 -7.82
N ILE A 155 6.36 -2.60 -7.16
CA ILE A 155 5.22 -2.10 -6.39
C ILE A 155 5.72 -1.72 -5.00
N SER A 156 5.48 -0.47 -4.58
CA SER A 156 5.84 0.00 -3.25
C SER A 156 4.70 -0.10 -2.25
N ARG A 157 3.45 -0.20 -2.72
CA ARG A 157 2.25 -0.23 -1.89
C ARG A 157 1.22 -1.20 -2.42
N THR A 158 0.61 -2.00 -1.55
CA THR A 158 -0.46 -2.92 -1.94
C THR A 158 -1.58 -2.91 -0.91
N CYS A 159 -2.82 -2.77 -1.36
CA CYS A 159 -4.02 -2.89 -0.52
C CYS A 159 -4.95 -3.91 -1.16
N ILE A 160 -5.23 -5.02 -0.48
CA ILE A 160 -6.03 -6.09 -1.06
C ILE A 160 -7.11 -6.55 -0.10
N LYS A 161 -8.32 -6.71 -0.64
CA LYS A 161 -9.32 -7.56 -0.04
C LYS A 161 -9.03 -9.01 -0.43
N VAL A 162 -8.70 -9.83 0.55
CA VAL A 162 -8.39 -11.25 0.36
C VAL A 162 -9.67 -11.98 -0.05
N PRO A 163 -9.68 -12.70 -1.18
CA PRO A 163 -10.80 -13.54 -1.56
C PRO A 163 -11.04 -14.67 -0.56
N GLY A 164 -12.30 -15.07 -0.38
CA GLY A 164 -12.62 -16.21 0.45
C GLY A 164 -11.93 -17.49 -0.05
N ASN A 165 -11.38 -18.27 0.88
CA ASN A 165 -10.62 -19.51 0.67
C ASN A 165 -9.20 -19.39 0.10
N THR A 166 -8.67 -18.18 -0.06
CA THR A 166 -7.27 -17.98 -0.46
C THR A 166 -6.32 -18.67 0.51
N THR A 167 -5.34 -19.43 0.02
CA THR A 167 -4.29 -20.01 0.89
C THR A 167 -3.18 -19.00 1.20
N ALA A 168 -2.43 -19.22 2.29
CA ALA A 168 -1.26 -18.43 2.63
C ALA A 168 -0.24 -18.37 1.47
N GLU A 169 -0.04 -19.47 0.73
CA GLU A 169 0.88 -19.53 -0.42
C GLU A 169 0.37 -18.72 -1.62
N GLU A 170 -0.93 -18.78 -1.91
CA GLU A 170 -1.54 -17.98 -2.97
C GLU A 170 -1.45 -16.48 -2.65
N LEU A 171 -1.70 -16.11 -1.40
CA LEU A 171 -1.57 -14.75 -0.92
C LEU A 171 -0.12 -14.26 -1.04
N GLU A 172 0.83 -15.04 -0.52
CA GLU A 172 2.27 -14.76 -0.59
C GLU A 172 2.73 -14.55 -2.03
N ALA A 173 2.28 -15.39 -2.96
CA ALA A 173 2.65 -15.32 -4.38
C ALA A 173 2.37 -13.94 -5.01
N CYS A 174 1.37 -13.20 -4.51
CA CYS A 174 1.05 -11.85 -4.98
C CYS A 174 2.17 -10.84 -4.75
N PHE A 175 2.96 -11.03 -3.69
CA PHE A 175 3.98 -10.08 -3.25
C PHE A 175 5.39 -10.45 -3.70
N THR A 176 5.60 -11.69 -4.14
CA THR A 176 6.95 -12.20 -4.47
C THR A 176 7.68 -11.40 -5.57
N ALA A 177 6.97 -10.80 -6.53
CA ALA A 177 7.58 -9.97 -7.56
C ALA A 177 8.04 -8.59 -7.06
N SER A 178 7.54 -8.14 -5.91
CA SER A 178 7.88 -6.86 -5.28
C SER A 178 8.10 -7.05 -3.78
N PRO A 179 9.25 -7.60 -3.37
CA PRO A 179 9.59 -7.75 -1.96
C PRO A 179 9.92 -6.40 -1.33
N ASN A 180 9.79 -6.31 0.00
CA ASN A 180 10.11 -5.13 0.82
C ASN A 180 9.28 -3.89 0.45
N GLN A 181 7.97 -4.06 0.29
CA GLN A 181 7.06 -2.93 0.06
C GLN A 181 7.02 -2.00 1.28
N ASP A 182 6.88 -0.69 1.03
CA ASP A 182 6.70 0.32 2.08
C ASP A 182 5.42 0.08 2.88
N TYR A 183 4.36 -0.39 2.21
CA TYR A 183 3.05 -0.56 2.81
C TYR A 183 2.28 -1.74 2.21
N ILE A 184 1.78 -2.60 3.09
CA ILE A 184 0.84 -3.66 2.73
C ILE A 184 -0.40 -3.53 3.63
N GLU A 185 -1.58 -3.52 3.01
CA GLU A 185 -2.86 -3.68 3.69
C GLU A 185 -3.53 -4.96 3.21
N ILE A 186 -3.92 -5.81 4.16
CA ILE A 186 -4.63 -7.07 3.94
C ILE A 186 -5.96 -6.97 4.66
N ASN A 187 -7.05 -7.04 3.89
CA ASN A 187 -8.41 -7.00 4.41
C ASN A 187 -9.10 -8.33 4.15
N GLY A 188 -9.57 -9.01 5.20
CA GLY A 188 -10.23 -10.30 5.11
C GLY A 188 -9.28 -11.48 5.35
N HIS A 189 -9.85 -12.69 5.30
CA HIS A 189 -9.22 -13.91 5.81
C HIS A 189 -8.55 -14.74 4.73
N PHE A 190 -7.47 -15.42 5.07
CA PHE A 190 -6.83 -16.48 4.27
C PHE A 190 -6.71 -17.75 5.10
N ASN A 191 -6.49 -18.88 4.44
CA ASN A 191 -6.33 -20.20 5.05
C ASN A 191 -4.84 -20.53 5.23
N GLY A 192 -4.47 -21.00 6.43
CA GLY A 192 -3.11 -21.44 6.73
C GLY A 192 -2.26 -20.35 7.39
N ILE A 193 -0.94 -20.57 7.47
CA ILE A 193 -0.02 -19.69 8.20
C ILE A 193 1.01 -19.16 7.21
N LEU A 194 1.28 -17.85 7.27
CA LEU A 194 2.37 -17.25 6.49
C LEU A 194 3.72 -17.84 6.92
N SER A 195 4.58 -18.15 5.96
CA SER A 195 5.91 -18.66 6.27
C SER A 195 6.71 -17.67 7.12
N THR A 196 7.63 -18.15 7.95
CA THR A 196 8.50 -17.29 8.76
C THR A 196 9.32 -16.31 7.91
N ASN A 197 9.63 -16.66 6.65
CA ASN A 197 10.32 -15.80 5.68
C ASN A 197 9.37 -15.05 4.73
N SER A 198 8.08 -14.95 5.06
CA SER A 198 7.07 -14.27 4.25
C SER A 198 7.49 -12.84 3.95
N VAL A 199 7.36 -12.47 2.67
CA VAL A 199 7.56 -11.13 2.13
C VAL A 199 6.57 -10.15 2.76
N ILE A 200 5.33 -10.60 3.01
CA ILE A 200 4.28 -9.78 3.63
C ILE A 200 4.72 -9.32 5.02
N LEU A 201 5.26 -10.25 5.83
CA LEU A 201 5.74 -9.97 7.17
C LEU A 201 7.01 -9.11 7.21
N GLY A 202 7.66 -8.90 6.07
CA GLY A 202 8.82 -8.03 5.89
C GLY A 202 8.49 -6.62 5.39
N ALA A 203 7.22 -6.27 5.15
CA ALA A 203 6.85 -4.92 4.76
C ALA A 203 7.22 -3.89 5.83
N GLU A 204 7.58 -2.67 5.42
CA GLU A 204 7.92 -1.62 6.39
C GLU A 204 6.73 -1.28 7.29
N HIS A 205 5.54 -1.15 6.68
CA HIS A 205 4.27 -0.98 7.37
C HIS A 205 3.27 -2.05 6.93
N LEU A 206 2.72 -2.78 7.89
CA LEU A 206 1.71 -3.80 7.65
C LEU A 206 0.41 -3.41 8.37
N THR A 207 -0.69 -3.43 7.62
CA THR A 207 -2.04 -3.29 8.17
C THR A 207 -2.84 -4.54 7.86
N VAL A 208 -3.48 -5.11 8.88
CA VAL A 208 -4.29 -6.32 8.78
C VAL A 208 -5.66 -6.01 9.34
N ILE A 209 -6.68 -6.05 8.48
CA ILE A 209 -8.06 -5.76 8.85
C ILE A 209 -8.83 -7.07 8.74
N SER A 210 -9.34 -7.56 9.87
CA SER A 210 -10.13 -8.78 9.94
C SER A 210 -9.34 -10.03 9.55
N ASN A 211 -8.74 -10.70 10.54
CA ASN A 211 -8.22 -12.07 10.42
C ASN A 211 -8.91 -12.96 11.46
N GLU A 212 -9.60 -14.01 11.00
CA GLU A 212 -10.18 -15.09 11.80
C GLU A 212 -9.07 -15.93 12.47
N GLY A 213 -8.28 -15.31 13.36
CA GLY A 213 -7.33 -16.00 14.23
C GLY A 213 -5.85 -15.91 13.84
N HIS A 214 -5.48 -15.29 12.71
CA HIS A 214 -4.06 -15.19 12.30
C HIS A 214 -3.28 -14.03 12.94
N GLY A 215 -3.88 -13.32 13.89
CA GLY A 215 -3.24 -12.15 14.53
C GLY A 215 -1.92 -12.55 15.18
N ASP A 216 -1.93 -13.60 15.99
CA ASP A 216 -0.77 -14.02 16.78
C ASP A 216 0.43 -14.40 15.91
N GLU A 217 0.23 -15.22 14.87
CA GLU A 217 1.31 -15.62 13.96
C GLU A 217 1.87 -14.42 13.18
N ILE A 218 1.00 -13.47 12.80
CA ILE A 218 1.43 -12.26 12.11
C ILE A 218 2.30 -11.40 13.02
N LEU A 219 1.87 -11.14 14.25
CA LEU A 219 2.66 -10.35 15.20
C LEU A 219 4.01 -11.02 15.45
N LEU A 220 4.02 -12.30 15.82
CA LEU A 220 5.25 -13.03 16.15
C LEU A 220 6.21 -13.17 14.95
N GLY A 221 5.70 -13.16 13.72
CA GLY A 221 6.51 -13.25 12.50
C GLY A 221 6.90 -11.91 11.89
N PHE A 222 6.34 -10.79 12.34
CA PHE A 222 6.52 -9.48 11.73
C PHE A 222 7.95 -8.93 11.96
N ARG A 223 8.55 -8.38 10.90
CA ARG A 223 9.94 -7.88 10.89
C ARG A 223 10.07 -6.43 10.43
N GLY A 224 8.93 -5.77 10.15
CA GLY A 224 8.87 -4.38 9.75
C GLY A 224 8.89 -3.40 10.91
N LYS A 225 8.51 -2.16 10.63
CA LYS A 225 8.54 -1.05 11.58
C LYS A 225 7.21 -0.77 12.25
N ARG A 226 6.10 -0.86 11.51
CA ARG A 226 4.78 -0.54 12.05
C ARG A 226 3.76 -1.59 11.70
N LEU A 227 3.09 -2.11 12.73
CA LEU A 227 2.04 -3.10 12.59
C LEU A 227 0.73 -2.51 13.11
N ASN A 228 -0.32 -2.56 12.30
CA ASN A 228 -1.67 -2.21 12.72
C ASN A 228 -2.60 -3.39 12.44
N CYS A 229 -3.32 -3.85 13.45
CA CYS A 229 -4.13 -5.05 13.38
C CYS A 229 -5.53 -4.79 13.94
N ASP A 230 -6.55 -5.00 13.12
CA ASP A 230 -7.96 -5.08 13.55
C ASP A 230 -8.38 -6.56 13.61
N CYS A 231 -7.88 -7.27 14.62
CA CYS A 231 -8.16 -8.67 14.88
C CYS A 231 -7.87 -9.02 16.36
N PRO A 232 -8.47 -10.10 16.91
CA PRO A 232 -8.19 -10.54 18.28
C PRO A 232 -6.83 -11.24 18.40
N PHE A 233 -6.20 -11.07 19.57
CA PHE A 233 -4.94 -11.72 19.94
C PHE A 233 -5.07 -12.48 21.26
N HIS A 234 -4.21 -13.46 21.49
CA HIS A 234 -4.10 -14.07 22.83
C HIS A 234 -3.30 -13.17 23.77
N ASP A 235 -3.70 -13.10 25.05
CA ASP A 235 -3.02 -12.29 26.06
C ASP A 235 -1.57 -12.76 26.22
N ALA A 236 -1.35 -14.08 26.13
CA ALA A 236 -0.03 -14.70 26.16
C ALA A 236 0.88 -14.21 25.02
N THR A 237 0.35 -13.95 23.83
CA THR A 237 1.12 -13.43 22.69
C THR A 237 1.54 -11.99 22.94
N ILE A 238 0.64 -11.15 23.45
CA ILE A 238 0.97 -9.77 23.84
C ILE A 238 2.03 -9.78 24.94
N VAL A 239 1.90 -10.69 25.90
CA VAL A 239 2.88 -10.88 26.98
C VAL A 239 4.24 -11.30 26.44
N GLN A 240 4.27 -12.25 25.51
CA GLN A 240 5.48 -12.71 24.87
C GLN A 240 6.16 -11.56 24.11
N PHE A 241 5.39 -10.83 23.29
CA PHE A 241 5.88 -9.67 22.55
C PHE A 241 6.58 -8.64 23.46
N LEU A 242 5.90 -8.19 24.52
CA LEU A 242 6.44 -7.18 25.42
C LEU A 242 7.71 -7.66 26.14
N ASN A 243 7.74 -8.93 26.57
CA ASN A 243 8.91 -9.51 27.22
C ASN A 243 10.09 -9.69 26.26
N GLU A 244 9.86 -10.14 25.04
CA GLU A 244 10.90 -10.31 24.02
C GLU A 244 11.48 -8.97 23.58
N TRP A 245 10.63 -7.94 23.43
CA TRP A 245 11.09 -6.59 23.14
C TRP A 245 11.91 -6.03 24.31
N LYS A 246 11.38 -6.09 25.55
CA LYS A 246 12.06 -5.57 26.77
C LYS A 246 13.43 -6.22 26.97
N SER A 247 13.49 -7.55 26.87
CA SER A 247 14.74 -8.31 27.05
C SER A 247 15.70 -8.24 25.86
N ASN A 248 15.39 -7.43 24.84
CA ASN A 248 16.15 -7.28 23.61
C ASN A 248 16.41 -8.62 22.89
N LYS A 249 15.40 -9.50 22.84
CA LYS A 249 15.45 -10.80 22.15
C LYS A 249 14.68 -10.83 20.83
N GLY A 250 13.73 -9.91 20.64
CA GLY A 250 12.89 -9.85 19.46
C GLY A 250 12.41 -8.44 19.14
N PHE A 251 11.71 -8.31 18.01
CA PHE A 251 11.04 -7.06 17.59
C PHE A 251 11.96 -5.84 17.45
N HIS A 252 13.24 -6.04 17.10
CA HIS A 252 14.24 -4.96 17.07
C HIS A 252 13.91 -3.82 16.10
N ASN A 253 13.21 -4.11 15.00
CA ASN A 253 12.83 -3.10 14.00
C ASN A 253 11.51 -2.39 14.32
N LEU A 254 10.72 -2.92 15.26
CA LEU A 254 9.36 -2.44 15.51
C LEU A 254 9.39 -1.08 16.23
N GLU A 255 8.85 -0.07 15.58
CA GLU A 255 8.71 1.29 16.11
C GLU A 255 7.32 1.53 16.73
N SER A 256 6.27 0.92 16.17
CA SER A 256 4.92 1.00 16.72
C SER A 256 4.04 -0.21 16.40
N LEU A 257 3.13 -0.50 17.33
CA LEU A 257 2.11 -1.53 17.22
C LEU A 257 0.77 -0.95 17.67
N GLU A 258 -0.26 -1.17 16.86
CA GLU A 258 -1.64 -0.83 17.17
C GLU A 258 -2.50 -2.08 16.95
N ILE A 259 -3.18 -2.52 18.01
CA ILE A 259 -4.14 -3.61 17.95
C ILE A 259 -5.49 -3.05 18.38
N ASN A 260 -6.48 -3.25 17.54
CA ASN A 260 -7.88 -2.97 17.82
C ASN A 260 -8.67 -4.28 17.76
N SER A 261 -9.38 -4.59 18.83
CA SER A 261 -10.22 -5.79 18.94
C SER A 261 -11.63 -5.44 19.39
N TYR A 262 -12.11 -4.25 19.03
CA TYR A 262 -13.38 -3.68 19.50
C TYR A 262 -14.58 -4.63 19.32
N THR A 263 -14.59 -5.37 18.22
CA THR A 263 -15.70 -6.26 17.85
C THR A 263 -15.56 -7.69 18.38
N SER A 264 -14.45 -8.05 19.02
CA SER A 264 -14.08 -9.46 19.26
C SER A 264 -13.65 -9.78 20.68
N LYS A 265 -12.74 -8.99 21.29
CA LYS A 265 -12.12 -9.37 22.56
C LYS A 265 -11.73 -8.15 23.40
N LYS A 266 -11.88 -8.30 24.72
CA LYS A 266 -11.29 -7.40 25.71
C LYS A 266 -9.97 -7.97 26.25
N TYR A 267 -9.00 -7.10 26.45
CA TYR A 267 -7.73 -7.32 27.12
C TYR A 267 -7.81 -6.79 28.56
N TYR A 268 -7.37 -7.60 29.52
CA TYR A 268 -7.37 -7.20 30.93
C TYR A 268 -5.98 -6.75 31.36
N ASP A 269 -5.86 -5.43 31.54
CA ASP A 269 -4.63 -4.64 31.71
C ASP A 269 -3.78 -5.04 32.94
N VAL A 270 -4.42 -5.32 34.08
CA VAL A 270 -3.73 -5.28 35.38
C VAL A 270 -2.79 -6.47 35.63
N MET A 271 -3.04 -7.65 35.06
CA MET A 271 -2.17 -8.82 35.29
C MET A 271 -1.00 -8.87 34.30
N VAL A 272 -1.22 -8.46 33.05
CA VAL A 272 -0.20 -8.47 32.00
C VAL A 272 0.93 -7.49 32.32
N LEU A 273 0.61 -6.28 32.79
CA LEU A 273 1.63 -5.25 33.07
C LEU A 273 2.37 -5.43 34.41
N LYS A 274 1.70 -5.97 35.44
CA LYS A 274 2.31 -6.12 36.78
C LYS A 274 3.53 -7.03 36.79
N ASP A 275 3.53 -8.05 35.95
CA ASP A 275 4.63 -9.01 35.87
C ASP A 275 5.80 -8.51 35.01
N MET A 276 5.64 -7.39 34.28
CA MET A 276 6.61 -6.90 33.30
C MET A 276 7.51 -5.77 33.78
N ASP A 277 7.44 -5.38 35.05
CA ASP A 277 8.20 -4.26 35.62
C ASP A 277 8.07 -3.00 34.73
N VAL A 278 6.80 -2.66 34.45
CA VAL A 278 6.39 -1.45 33.74
C VAL A 278 6.59 -0.26 34.65
N LYS A 279 7.17 0.81 34.11
CA LYS A 279 7.41 2.06 34.85
C LYS A 279 6.30 3.05 34.58
N GLN A 280 6.04 3.88 35.58
CA GLN A 280 5.11 4.99 35.48
C GLN A 280 5.85 6.32 35.50
N LEU A 281 5.27 7.33 34.85
CA LEU A 281 5.76 8.71 34.97
C LEU A 281 5.67 9.19 36.42
N ASP A 282 6.69 9.92 36.86
CA ASP A 282 6.89 10.33 38.26
C ASP A 282 5.70 11.10 38.85
N ARG A 283 5.05 11.92 38.01
CA ARG A 283 3.90 12.74 38.42
C ARG A 283 2.59 12.05 38.03
N PRO A 284 1.63 11.92 38.96
CA PRO A 284 0.31 11.35 38.69
C PRO A 284 -0.51 12.03 37.58
N GLN A 285 -0.23 13.31 37.33
CA GLN A 285 -1.00 14.18 36.44
C GLN A 285 -0.41 14.23 35.02
N ASP A 286 0.83 13.76 34.86
CA ASP A 286 1.55 13.80 33.61
C ASP A 286 1.16 12.58 32.78
N THR A 287 0.89 12.81 31.50
CA THR A 287 0.73 11.78 30.49
C THR A 287 1.64 12.09 29.31
N LEU A 288 2.30 11.07 28.77
CA LEU A 288 3.12 11.24 27.58
C LEU A 288 2.27 10.94 26.34
N ARG A 289 2.09 11.94 25.48
CA ARG A 289 1.47 11.77 24.18
C ARG A 289 2.54 11.43 23.15
N ILE A 290 2.37 10.28 22.52
CA ILE A 290 3.27 9.79 21.48
C ILE A 290 2.49 9.72 20.18
N THR A 291 3.09 10.28 19.12
CA THR A 291 2.46 10.36 17.81
C THR A 291 3.44 10.00 16.70
N TRP A 292 2.94 9.36 15.65
CA TRP A 292 3.72 8.89 14.51
C TRP A 292 2.94 9.00 13.21
N GLN A 293 3.60 8.72 12.08
CA GLN A 293 2.96 8.68 10.76
C GLN A 293 2.68 7.24 10.36
N MET A 294 1.41 6.85 10.31
CA MET A 294 1.02 5.54 9.78
C MET A 294 0.84 5.62 8.27
N SER A 295 1.33 4.63 7.52
CA SER A 295 1.07 4.57 6.07
C SER A 295 -0.35 4.16 5.76
N ARG A 296 -0.82 4.61 4.60
CA ARG A 296 -2.08 4.17 3.98
C ARG A 296 -1.96 4.18 2.46
N SER A 297 -2.97 3.62 1.79
CA SER A 297 -3.22 3.86 0.37
C SER A 297 -3.27 5.36 0.06
N TYR A 298 -2.87 5.76 -1.14
CA TYR A 298 -3.06 7.14 -1.59
C TYR A 298 -4.55 7.52 -1.61
N THR A 299 -4.90 8.50 -0.79
CA THR A 299 -6.24 9.10 -0.75
C THR A 299 -6.18 10.61 -1.01
N PHE A 300 -7.34 11.19 -1.34
CA PHE A 300 -7.50 12.64 -1.46
C PHE A 300 -8.45 13.15 -0.38
N PRO A 301 -7.95 13.95 0.58
CA PRO A 301 -8.82 14.68 1.49
C PRO A 301 -9.72 15.62 0.69
N ILE A 302 -10.97 15.78 1.11
CA ILE A 302 -11.92 16.74 0.49
C ILE A 302 -11.34 18.16 0.44
N THR A 303 -10.42 18.47 1.37
CA THR A 303 -9.83 19.79 1.59
C THR A 303 -8.48 20.02 0.89
N SER A 304 -7.90 19.03 0.21
CA SER A 304 -6.57 19.17 -0.41
C SER A 304 -6.43 18.39 -1.71
N PHE A 305 -5.81 19.02 -2.72
CA PHE A 305 -5.44 18.38 -3.98
C PHE A 305 -4.12 17.59 -3.89
N VAL A 306 -3.42 17.66 -2.75
CA VAL A 306 -2.17 16.91 -2.54
C VAL A 306 -2.52 15.47 -2.16
N PRO A 307 -2.05 14.46 -2.92
CA PRO A 307 -2.22 13.07 -2.54
C PRO A 307 -1.55 12.78 -1.19
N VAL A 308 -2.26 12.11 -0.30
CA VAL A 308 -1.76 11.78 1.03
C VAL A 308 -1.63 10.27 1.17
N LYS A 309 -0.43 9.81 1.56
CA LYS A 309 -0.08 8.39 1.76
C LYS A 309 0.19 8.00 3.21
N SER A 310 -0.04 8.91 4.15
CA SER A 310 0.09 8.68 5.58
C SER A 310 -0.90 9.49 6.39
N PHE A 311 -1.15 9.10 7.62
CA PHE A 311 -1.93 9.87 8.58
C PHE A 311 -1.24 9.88 9.94
N LYS A 312 -1.50 10.92 10.74
CA LYS A 312 -0.97 11.00 12.11
C LYS A 312 -1.77 10.03 12.99
N SER A 313 -1.09 9.06 13.59
CA SER A 313 -1.61 8.20 14.66
C SER A 313 -0.90 8.55 15.97
N GLY A 314 -1.43 8.07 17.09
CA GLY A 314 -0.86 8.30 18.41
C GLY A 314 -1.79 7.92 19.54
N PHE A 315 -1.20 7.78 20.73
CA PHE A 315 -1.90 7.56 21.98
C PHE A 315 -1.18 8.28 23.11
N SER A 316 -1.89 8.43 24.22
CA SER A 316 -1.36 9.01 25.45
C SER A 316 -1.25 7.88 26.47
N SER A 317 -0.08 7.76 27.11
CA SER A 317 0.13 6.77 28.17
C SER A 317 1.05 7.29 29.26
N ARG A 318 0.84 6.76 30.47
CA ARG A 318 1.71 6.97 31.63
C ARG A 318 2.67 5.81 31.84
N ASP A 319 2.35 4.66 31.25
CA ASP A 319 3.05 3.41 31.39
C ASP A 319 4.08 3.27 30.27
N TYR A 320 5.31 2.94 30.64
CA TYR A 320 6.40 2.75 29.70
C TYR A 320 7.36 1.63 30.13
N LEU A 321 7.99 1.03 29.14
CA LEU A 321 9.03 0.02 29.28
C LEU A 321 10.39 0.61 28.92
N ILE A 322 11.43 0.07 29.54
CA ILE A 322 12.82 0.34 29.18
C ILE A 322 13.41 -0.98 28.70
N LYS A 323 14.01 -0.98 27.51
CA LYS A 323 14.70 -2.13 26.95
C LYS A 323 16.02 -2.36 27.68
N ASP A 324 16.28 -3.60 28.10
CA ASP A 324 17.43 -3.95 28.94
C ASP A 324 18.78 -3.80 28.22
N GLY A 325 18.78 -3.92 26.88
CA GLY A 325 20.02 -3.92 26.07
C GLY A 325 20.58 -2.53 25.77
N ASP A 326 19.75 -1.62 25.29
CA ASP A 326 20.15 -0.29 24.79
C ASP A 326 19.50 0.88 25.57
N GLY A 327 18.60 0.58 26.52
CA GLY A 327 17.88 1.59 27.29
C GLY A 327 16.79 2.32 26.50
N GLU A 328 16.42 1.85 25.30
CA GLU A 328 15.32 2.43 24.53
C GLU A 328 14.02 2.37 25.32
N LYS A 329 13.21 3.42 25.17
CA LYS A 329 11.95 3.57 25.88
C LYS A 329 10.78 3.47 24.92
N ALA A 330 9.74 2.77 25.36
CA ALA A 330 8.49 2.64 24.64
C ALA A 330 7.33 2.82 25.60
N SER A 331 6.32 3.58 25.21
CA SER A 331 5.08 3.58 25.97
C SER A 331 4.19 2.43 25.55
N VAL A 332 3.40 1.96 26.51
CA VAL A 332 2.45 0.86 26.34
C VAL A 332 1.10 1.33 26.88
N LEU A 333 0.03 0.96 26.20
CA LEU A 333 -1.35 1.15 26.67
C LEU A 333 -2.13 -0.11 26.34
N ILE A 334 -2.74 -0.73 27.34
CA ILE A 334 -3.63 -1.88 27.16
C ILE A 334 -4.96 -1.50 27.82
N GLU A 335 -5.95 -1.12 27.03
CA GLU A 335 -7.22 -0.65 27.57
C GLU A 335 -8.38 -1.24 26.80
N ASP A 336 -9.27 -1.95 27.52
CA ASP A 336 -10.46 -2.61 26.97
C ASP A 336 -10.15 -3.44 25.72
N HIS A 337 -10.27 -2.86 24.53
CA HIS A 337 -10.14 -3.52 23.25
C HIS A 337 -8.86 -3.17 22.50
N TYR A 338 -8.00 -2.35 23.11
CA TYR A 338 -6.87 -1.72 22.45
C TYR A 338 -5.55 -2.14 23.09
N VAL A 339 -4.57 -2.43 22.25
CA VAL A 339 -3.16 -2.52 22.65
C VAL A 339 -2.37 -1.56 21.79
N HIS A 340 -1.71 -0.61 22.42
CA HIS A 340 -0.79 0.31 21.77
C HIS A 340 0.60 0.17 22.36
N PHE A 341 1.58 0.20 21.48
CA PHE A 341 2.99 0.25 21.82
C PHE A 341 3.68 1.19 20.85
N ALA A 342 4.53 2.10 21.35
CA ALA A 342 5.33 2.96 20.48
C ALA A 342 6.63 3.40 21.14
N LEU A 343 7.72 3.35 20.37
CA LEU A 343 9.01 3.89 20.78
C LEU A 343 8.94 5.41 20.96
N TRP A 344 9.72 5.93 21.89
CA TRP A 344 9.89 7.38 22.02
C TRP A 344 10.81 7.93 20.92
N ASN A 345 11.76 7.11 20.47
CA ASN A 345 12.66 7.43 19.39
C ASN A 345 11.98 7.19 18.03
N GLY A 346 12.09 8.14 17.09
CA GLY A 346 11.42 8.09 15.79
C GLY A 346 9.99 8.64 15.76
N ASN A 347 9.40 8.93 16.92
CA ASN A 347 8.04 9.46 17.07
C ASN A 347 8.07 10.84 17.75
N SER A 348 7.06 11.68 17.50
CA SER A 348 6.91 12.95 18.22
C SER A 348 6.29 12.72 19.58
N CYS A 349 7.05 13.04 20.64
CA CYS A 349 6.67 12.88 22.03
C CYS A 349 6.46 14.25 22.69
N GLU A 350 5.28 14.46 23.27
CA GLU A 350 4.90 15.69 23.99
C GLU A 350 4.34 15.31 25.37
N MET A 351 4.78 15.99 26.42
CA MET A 351 4.21 15.81 27.76
C MET A 351 2.95 16.66 27.88
N GLU A 352 1.83 16.02 28.20
CA GLU A 352 0.54 16.67 28.45
C GLU A 352 0.19 16.56 29.93
N ASN A 353 -0.26 17.66 30.54
CA ASN A 353 -0.87 17.63 31.86
C ASN A 353 -2.37 17.44 31.71
N ILE A 354 -2.96 16.56 32.51
CA ILE A 354 -4.42 16.30 32.48
C ILE A 354 -5.25 17.54 32.93
N ASN A 355 -4.60 18.59 33.47
CA ASN A 355 -5.24 19.79 34.02
C ASN A 355 -5.11 21.05 33.14
N ASP A 356 -4.44 20.96 31.99
CA ASP A 356 -4.34 22.04 30.99
C ASP A 356 -5.33 21.79 29.84
#